data_AF-A0A537SWK8-F1
#
_entry.id   AF-A0A537SWK8-F1
#
_cell.length_a   1.000
_cell.length_b   1.000
_cell.length_c   1.000
_cell.angle_alpha   90.00
_cell.angle_beta   90.00
_cell.angle_gamma   90.00
#
_symmetry.space_group_name_H-M   'P 1'
#
loop_
_entity.id
_entity.type
_entity.pdbx_description
1 polymer ?
#
loop_
_entity_poly.entity_id
_entity_poly.type
_entity_poly.pdbx_seq_one_letter_code
_entity_poly.pdbx_strand_id
1 'polypeptide(L)'
;MSLMVDPHEANEAYTAAHAIAGFQLADIAFGVLVRNGILPKSEAERLLKQAIAANRTGDPGHQAAAELLAIVLQTVFKFHPPSRQ
;
A
#
# COMPACT_ATOMS: atom_id res chain seq x y z
N MET A 1 40.30 -0.09 0.08
CA MET A 1 39.35 1.04 0.13
C MET A 1 38.17 0.62 0.97
N SER A 2 38.01 1.19 2.17
CA SER A 2 36.83 0.94 2.99
C SER A 2 35.68 1.74 2.41
N LEU A 3 34.63 1.08 1.92
CA LEU A 3 33.34 1.70 1.60
C LEU A 3 32.69 2.11 2.94
N MET A 4 33.12 3.24 3.50
CA MET A 4 32.36 3.90 4.55
C MET A 4 31.15 4.51 3.87
N VAL A 5 30.02 3.81 3.96
CA VAL A 5 28.71 4.38 3.62
C VAL A 5 28.50 5.58 4.54
N ASP A 6 28.10 6.71 3.97
CA ASP A 6 27.82 7.91 4.74
C ASP A 6 26.70 7.60 5.77
N PRO A 7 26.88 7.93 7.06
CA PRO A 7 25.88 7.66 8.10
C PRO A 7 24.50 8.26 7.79
N HIS A 8 24.43 9.37 7.05
CA HIS A 8 23.20 10.00 6.60
C HIS A 8 22.49 9.14 5.55
N GLU A 9 23.23 8.68 4.54
CA GLU A 9 22.70 7.77 3.50
C GLU A 9 22.22 6.45 4.10
N ALA A 10 22.94 5.91 5.09
CA ALA A 10 22.53 4.70 5.81
C ALA A 10 21.21 4.90 6.58
N ASN A 11 21.01 6.07 7.18
CA ASN A 11 19.78 6.40 7.92
C ASN A 11 18.57 6.61 6.99
N GLU A 12 18.78 7.25 5.84
CA GLU A 12 17.75 7.38 4.80
C GLU A 12 17.36 6.02 4.22
N ALA A 13 18.34 5.18 3.90
CA ALA A 13 18.11 3.82 3.41
C ALA A 13 17.33 2.97 4.45
N TYR A 14 17.66 3.11 5.73
CA TYR A 14 16.95 2.43 6.81
C TYR A 14 15.50 2.91 6.95
N THR A 15 15.27 4.23 6.83
CA THR A 15 13.93 4.82 6.86
C THR A 15 13.09 4.36 5.68
N ALA A 16 13.66 4.35 4.47
CA ALA A 16 13.01 3.83 3.27
C ALA A 16 12.67 2.34 3.43
N ALA A 17 13.60 1.53 3.95
CA ALA A 17 13.35 0.11 4.21
C ALA A 17 12.19 -0.12 5.19
N HIS A 18 12.08 0.70 6.25
CA HIS A 18 10.96 0.65 7.19
C HIS A 18 9.62 0.99 6.51
N ALA A 19 9.60 2.06 5.71
CA ALA A 19 8.39 2.46 4.99
C ALA A 19 7.94 1.37 4.00
N ILE A 20 8.88 0.77 3.26
CA ILE A 20 8.60 -0.33 2.32
C ILE A 20 8.05 -1.55 3.07
N ALA A 21 8.72 -2.00 4.13
CA ALA A 21 8.29 -3.17 4.90
C ALA A 21 6.92 -2.93 5.55
N GLY A 22 6.69 -1.74 6.11
CA GLY A 22 5.40 -1.37 6.70
C GLY A 22 4.27 -1.36 5.68
N PHE A 23 4.50 -0.78 4.49
CA PHE A 23 3.52 -0.77 3.41
C PHE A 23 3.22 -2.19 2.91
N GLN A 24 4.23 -3.02 2.69
CA GLN A 24 4.06 -4.40 2.23
C GLN A 24 3.25 -5.24 3.23
N LEU A 25 3.52 -5.12 4.53
CA LEU A 25 2.74 -5.82 5.56
C LEU A 25 1.27 -5.36 5.56
N ALA A 26 1.02 -4.07 5.40
CA ALA A 26 -0.33 -3.52 5.34
C ALA A 26 -1.09 -4.03 4.10
N ASP A 27 -0.45 -4.04 2.91
CA ASP A 27 -1.05 -4.56 1.67
C ASP A 27 -1.41 -6.05 1.79
N ILE A 28 -0.48 -6.86 2.33
CA ILE A 28 -0.72 -8.30 2.57
C ILE A 28 -1.90 -8.50 3.51
N ALA A 29 -1.92 -7.82 4.66
CA ALA A 29 -2.99 -7.94 5.65
C ALA A 29 -4.34 -7.52 5.06
N PHE A 30 -4.38 -6.40 4.34
CA PHE A 30 -5.58 -5.93 3.65
C PHE A 30 -6.07 -6.95 2.62
N GLY A 31 -5.17 -7.47 1.78
CA GLY A 31 -5.48 -8.50 0.80
C GLY A 31 -6.06 -9.77 1.42
N VAL A 32 -5.55 -10.21 2.57
CA VAL A 32 -6.08 -11.38 3.32
C VAL A 32 -7.50 -11.11 3.81
N LEU A 33 -7.79 -9.92 4.35
CA LEU A 33 -9.14 -9.56 4.79
C LEU A 33 -10.13 -9.60 3.63
N VAL A 34 -9.74 -9.10 2.46
CA VAL A 34 -10.59 -9.10 1.26
C VAL A 34 -10.81 -10.51 0.72
N ARG A 35 -9.73 -11.30 0.57
CA ARG A 35 -9.79 -12.65 -0.01
C ARG A 35 -10.60 -13.62 0.84
N ASN A 36 -10.52 -13.49 2.16
CA ASN A 36 -11.28 -14.30 3.10
C ASN A 36 -12.72 -13.79 3.30
N GLY A 37 -13.10 -12.70 2.63
CA GLY A 37 -14.45 -12.12 2.71
C GLY A 37 -14.77 -11.46 4.05
N ILE A 38 -13.77 -11.22 4.90
CA ILE A 38 -13.92 -10.46 6.15
C ILE A 38 -14.21 -8.99 5.81
N LEU A 39 -13.48 -8.44 4.84
CA LEU A 39 -13.78 -7.15 4.22
C LEU A 39 -14.41 -7.40 2.84
N PRO A 40 -15.70 -7.04 2.62
CA PRO A 40 -16.32 -7.21 1.30
C PRO A 40 -15.55 -6.46 0.22
N LYS A 41 -15.36 -7.06 -0.97
CA LYS A 41 -14.61 -6.46 -2.08
C LYS A 41 -15.12 -5.06 -2.45
N SER A 42 -16.44 -4.87 -2.54
CA SER A 42 -17.04 -3.58 -2.86
C SER A 42 -16.69 -2.50 -1.82
N GLU A 43 -16.67 -2.89 -0.54
CA GLU A 43 -16.30 -2.01 0.56
C GLU A 43 -14.80 -1.70 0.55
N ALA A 44 -13.96 -2.69 0.28
CA ALA A 44 -12.51 -2.50 0.10
C ALA A 44 -12.20 -1.52 -1.03
N GLU A 45 -12.84 -1.67 -2.20
CA GLU A 45 -12.69 -0.75 -3.31
C GLU A 45 -13.15 0.67 -2.96
N ARG A 46 -14.26 0.80 -2.22
CA ARG A 46 -14.78 2.09 -1.76
C ARG A 46 -13.79 2.79 -0.83
N LEU A 47 -13.26 2.07 0.17
CA LEU A 47 -12.27 2.59 1.11
C LEU A 47 -10.99 3.05 0.40
N LEU A 48 -10.48 2.24 -0.52
CA LEU A 48 -9.29 2.60 -1.30
C LEU A 48 -9.53 3.83 -2.17
N LYS A 49 -10.68 3.93 -2.86
CA LYS A 49 -11.05 5.14 -3.63
C LYS A 49 -11.10 6.39 -2.75
N GLN A 50 -11.66 6.28 -1.55
CA GLN A 50 -11.71 7.38 -0.59
C GLN A 50 -10.31 7.80 -0.11
N ALA A 51 -9.46 6.83 0.24
CA ALA A 51 -8.09 7.10 0.67
C ALA A 51 -7.26 7.75 -0.45
N ILE A 52 -7.38 7.27 -1.70
CA ILE A 52 -6.72 7.88 -2.86
C ILE A 52 -7.19 9.32 -3.04
N ALA A 53 -8.50 9.57 -2.99
CA ALA A 53 -9.05 10.91 -3.15
C ALA A 53 -8.55 11.87 -2.06
N ALA A 54 -8.48 11.41 -0.81
CA ALA A 54 -8.00 12.20 0.32
C ALA A 54 -6.52 12.60 0.20
N ASN A 55 -5.71 11.78 -0.47
CA ASN A 55 -4.28 12.01 -0.63
C ASN A 55 -3.91 12.75 -1.94
N ARG A 56 -4.82 12.83 -2.91
CA ARG A 56 -4.54 13.30 -4.27
C ARG A 56 -4.03 14.74 -4.38
N THR A 57 -4.44 15.60 -3.46
CA THR A 57 -4.11 17.04 -3.48
C THR A 57 -3.17 17.45 -2.35
N GLY A 58 -2.58 16.48 -1.64
CA GLY A 58 -1.62 16.76 -0.58
C GLY A 58 -0.22 17.08 -1.12
N ASP A 59 0.74 17.13 -0.20
CA ASP A 59 2.16 17.27 -0.51
C ASP A 59 2.69 16.07 -1.35
N PRO A 60 3.95 16.10 -1.83
CA PRO A 60 4.49 15.00 -2.63
C PRO A 60 4.43 13.63 -1.95
N GLY A 61 4.48 13.56 -0.61
CA GLY A 61 4.35 12.32 0.14
C GLY A 61 2.93 11.77 0.09
N HIS A 62 1.93 12.64 0.24
CA HIS A 62 0.52 12.28 0.03
C HIS A 62 0.26 11.81 -1.41
N GLN A 63 0.80 12.51 -2.41
CA GLN A 63 0.63 12.11 -3.81
C GLN A 63 1.25 10.73 -4.08
N ALA A 64 2.46 10.46 -3.57
CA ALA A 64 3.08 9.13 -3.65
C ALA A 64 2.25 8.05 -2.95
N ALA A 65 1.68 8.36 -1.78
CA ALA A 65 0.77 7.44 -1.10
C ALA A 65 -0.49 7.14 -1.95
N ALA A 66 -1.04 8.13 -2.64
CA ALA A 66 -2.19 7.93 -3.54
C ALA A 66 -1.86 6.99 -4.70
N GLU A 67 -0.66 7.07 -5.28
CA GLU A 67 -0.20 6.17 -6.34
C GLU A 67 -0.06 4.72 -5.85
N LEU A 68 0.56 4.53 -4.68
CA LEU A 68 0.71 3.21 -4.06
C LEU A 68 -0.65 2.57 -3.75
N LEU A 69 -1.59 3.35 -3.20
CA LEU A 69 -2.95 2.87 -2.93
C LEU A 69 -3.72 2.53 -4.22
N ALA A 70 -3.44 3.22 -5.33
CA ALA A 70 -4.03 2.89 -6.62
C ALA A 70 -3.59 1.50 -7.14
N ILE A 71 -2.34 1.10 -6.88
CA ILE A 71 -1.84 -0.25 -7.20
C ILE A 71 -2.59 -1.31 -6.40
N VAL A 72 -2.81 -1.09 -5.10
CA VAL A 72 -3.60 -1.98 -4.24
C VAL A 72 -5.03 -2.09 -4.76
N LEU A 73 -5.66 -0.96 -5.11
CA LEU A 73 -7.01 -0.94 -5.69
C LEU A 73 -7.11 -1.76 -6.99
N GLN A 74 -6.13 -1.66 -7.88
CA GLN A 74 -6.10 -2.47 -9.10
C GLN A 74 -6.01 -3.96 -8.79
N THR A 75 -5.24 -4.34 -7.77
CA THR A 75 -5.12 -5.75 -7.33
C THR A 75 -6.44 -6.28 -6.78
N VAL A 76 -7.12 -5.50 -5.94
CA VAL A 76 -8.45 -5.84 -5.39
C VAL A 76 -9.49 -5.92 -6.51
N PHE A 77 -9.49 -4.97 -7.44
CA PHE A 77 -10.44 -4.94 -8.56
C PHE A 77 -10.32 -6.18 -9.44
N LYS A 78 -9.09 -6.64 -9.73
CA LYS A 78 -8.83 -7.85 -10.53
C LYS A 78 -9.17 -9.15 -9.80
N PHE A 79 -9.17 -9.15 -8.46
CA PHE A 79 -9.55 -10.32 -7.68
C PHE A 79 -11.05 -10.61 -7.82
N HIS A 80 -11.39 -11.82 -8.25
CA HIS A 80 -12.78 -12.29 -8.29
C HIS A 80 -12.96 -13.33 -7.18
N PRO A 81 -13.78 -13.07 -6.15
CA PRO A 81 -14.06 -14.07 -5.14
C PRO A 81 -14.76 -15.26 -5.81
N PRO A 82 -14.48 -16.50 -5.37
CA PRO A 82 -15.16 -17.66 -5.91
C PRO A 82 -16.68 -17.50 -5.73
N SER A 83 -17.44 -17.82 -6.76
CA SER A 83 -18.90 -17.89 -6.69
C SER A 83 -19.26 -18.85 -5.56
N ARG A 84 -19.90 -18.35 -4.48
CA ARG A 84 -20.47 -19.24 -3.47
C ARG A 84 -21.62 -19.98 -4.13
N GLN A 85 -21.41 -21.27 -4.37
CA GLN A 85 -22.47 -22.21 -4.75
C GLN A 85 -23.34 -22.52 -3.54
#